data_AF-A0A2H0SU10-F1
#
_entry.id   AF-A0A2H0SU10-F1
#
_cell.length_a   1.000
_cell.length_b   1.000
_cell.length_c   1.000
_cell.angle_alpha   90.00
_cell.angle_beta   90.00
_cell.angle_gamma   90.00
#
_symmetry.space_group_name_H-M   'P 1'
#
loop_
_entity.id
_entity.type
_entity.pdbx_description
1 polymer ?
#
loop_
_entity_poly.entity_id
_entity_poly.type
_entity_poly.pdbx_seq_one_letter_code
_entity_poly.pdbx_strand_id
1 'polypeptide(L)'
;MPAIVVGDSSLMKFRDKGWGYDLAVIDYLINREGYFPPVISPKEVNLQVKNPAGEISSQLTAALKISLEQKFLHVEVIGEEDLAAVALVLLAPLESRIYYGQPEKGLVKIVITEDLKEKIKQILQT
;
A
#
# COMPACT_ATOMS: atom_id res chain seq x y z
N MET A 1 -5.34 14.63 4.67
CA MET A 1 -5.11 13.28 5.18
C MET A 1 -4.98 12.33 4.01
N PRO A 2 -3.86 11.62 3.89
CA PRO A 2 -3.52 10.89 2.69
C PRO A 2 -4.51 9.76 2.39
N ALA A 3 -4.85 9.59 1.13
CA ALA A 3 -5.48 8.41 0.56
C ALA A 3 -4.37 7.51 -0.01
N ILE A 4 -4.21 6.34 0.56
CA ILE A 4 -3.14 5.40 0.24
C ILE A 4 -3.75 4.17 -0.39
N VAL A 5 -3.26 3.77 -1.54
CA VAL A 5 -3.75 2.61 -2.29
C VAL A 5 -2.71 1.50 -2.23
N VAL A 6 -3.11 0.29 -1.89
CA VAL A 6 -2.25 -0.88 -1.82
C VAL A 6 -2.76 -1.93 -2.81
N GLY A 7 -1.85 -2.37 -3.67
CA GLY A 7 -2.05 -3.38 -4.69
C GLY A 7 -2.51 -2.83 -6.03
N ASP A 8 -2.03 -3.48 -7.08
CA ASP A 8 -2.21 -3.10 -8.49
C ASP A 8 -3.68 -3.06 -8.91
N SER A 9 -4.44 -4.08 -8.53
CA SER A 9 -5.87 -4.16 -8.86
C SER A 9 -6.70 -3.05 -8.19
N SER A 10 -6.28 -2.58 -7.00
CA SER A 10 -6.89 -1.44 -6.32
C SER A 10 -6.58 -0.16 -7.07
N LEU A 11 -5.32 0.01 -7.48
CA LEU A 11 -4.86 1.20 -8.21
C LEU A 11 -5.53 1.32 -9.58
N MET A 12 -5.71 0.22 -10.31
CA MET A 12 -6.46 0.21 -11.57
C MET A 12 -7.87 0.78 -11.39
N LYS A 13 -8.60 0.33 -10.37
CA LYS A 13 -9.96 0.84 -10.08
C LYS A 13 -9.96 2.33 -9.76
N PHE A 14 -8.96 2.82 -9.05
CA PHE A 14 -8.81 4.25 -8.78
C PHE A 14 -8.63 5.04 -10.08
N ARG A 15 -7.75 4.57 -10.98
CA ARG A 15 -7.50 5.22 -12.27
C ARG A 15 -8.72 5.18 -13.18
N ASP A 16 -9.38 4.04 -13.30
CA ASP A 16 -10.59 3.85 -14.12
C ASP A 16 -11.73 4.78 -13.69
N LYS A 17 -11.83 5.06 -12.38
CA LYS A 17 -12.85 5.96 -11.82
C LYS A 17 -12.40 7.41 -11.66
N GLY A 18 -11.16 7.74 -12.00
CA GLY A 18 -10.60 9.08 -11.81
C GLY A 18 -10.51 9.51 -10.34
N TRP A 19 -10.37 8.55 -9.41
CA TRP A 19 -10.22 8.84 -7.99
C TRP A 19 -8.77 9.23 -7.66
N GLY A 20 -8.61 10.33 -6.93
CA GLY A 20 -7.32 10.79 -6.44
C GLY A 20 -6.78 9.94 -5.30
N TYR A 21 -5.46 9.77 -5.27
CA TYR A 21 -4.69 9.15 -4.19
C TYR A 21 -3.39 9.93 -3.99
N ASP A 22 -2.80 9.78 -2.81
CA ASP A 22 -1.57 10.47 -2.39
C ASP A 22 -0.34 9.55 -2.40
N LEU A 23 -0.56 8.23 -2.28
CA LEU A 23 0.46 7.20 -2.36
C LEU A 23 -0.16 5.91 -2.89
N ALA A 24 0.52 5.23 -3.80
CA ALA A 24 0.22 3.85 -4.16
C ALA A 24 1.43 2.95 -3.93
N VAL A 25 1.17 1.75 -3.39
CA VAL A 25 2.16 0.70 -3.15
C VAL A 25 1.76 -0.51 -4.00
N ILE A 26 2.63 -0.95 -4.89
CA ILE A 26 2.34 -1.99 -5.90
C ILE A 26 3.51 -2.97 -6.02
N ASP A 27 3.27 -4.14 -6.60
CA ASP A 27 4.31 -5.14 -6.92
C ASP A 27 4.33 -5.57 -8.39
N TYR A 28 3.45 -5.00 -9.23
CA TYR A 28 3.23 -5.37 -10.63
C TYR A 28 2.65 -6.77 -10.84
N LEU A 29 2.07 -7.38 -9.80
CA LEU A 29 1.41 -8.67 -9.86
C LEU A 29 -0.08 -8.53 -9.52
N ILE A 30 -0.91 -9.29 -10.23
CA ILE A 30 -2.32 -9.48 -9.90
C ILE A 30 -2.57 -10.98 -9.86
N ASN A 31 -3.09 -11.48 -8.73
CA ASN A 31 -3.22 -12.92 -8.49
C ASN A 31 -1.89 -13.68 -8.69
N ARG A 32 -0.76 -13.05 -8.33
CA ARG A 32 0.62 -13.57 -8.50
C ARG A 32 1.09 -13.68 -9.96
N GLU A 33 0.38 -13.06 -10.90
CA GLU A 33 0.75 -13.03 -12.31
C GLU A 33 1.03 -11.58 -12.76
N GLY A 34 2.10 -11.40 -13.53
CA GLY A 34 2.41 -10.12 -14.16
C GLY A 34 1.37 -9.79 -15.24
N TYR A 35 1.13 -8.50 -15.45
CA TYR A 35 0.10 -8.03 -16.39
C TYR A 35 0.61 -6.90 -17.30
N PHE A 36 -0.06 -6.67 -18.42
CA PHE A 36 0.29 -5.64 -19.40
C PHE A 36 -0.96 -4.97 -20.00
N PRO A 37 -0.97 -3.63 -20.17
CA PRO A 37 0.06 -2.68 -19.73
C PRO A 37 0.10 -2.54 -18.19
N PRO A 38 1.25 -2.15 -17.62
CA PRO A 38 1.33 -1.91 -16.18
C PRO A 38 0.45 -0.71 -15.77
N VAL A 39 -0.10 -0.74 -14.55
CA VAL A 39 -1.04 0.30 -14.08
C VAL A 39 -0.39 1.68 -13.97
N ILE A 40 0.92 1.68 -13.71
CA ILE A 40 1.81 2.84 -13.76
C ILE A 40 3.04 2.47 -14.59
N SER A 41 3.64 3.44 -15.25
CA SER A 41 4.95 3.22 -15.88
C SER A 41 6.01 3.02 -14.79
N PRO A 42 7.00 2.12 -15.00
CA PRO A 42 8.19 2.05 -14.13
C PRO A 42 8.94 3.39 -14.01
N LYS A 43 8.77 4.30 -14.98
CA LYS A 43 9.34 5.66 -14.93
C LYS A 43 8.62 6.60 -13.94
N GLU A 44 7.41 6.25 -13.54
CA GLU A 44 6.59 7.00 -12.57
C GLU A 44 6.82 6.52 -11.14
N VAL A 45 7.61 5.46 -10.93
CA VAL A 45 7.99 4.95 -9.60
C VAL A 45 8.96 5.91 -8.93
N ASN A 46 8.63 6.35 -7.72
CA ASN A 46 9.51 7.22 -6.94
C ASN A 46 10.54 6.42 -6.12
N LEU A 47 10.15 5.24 -5.64
CA LEU A 47 10.97 4.41 -4.78
C LEU A 47 10.68 2.93 -5.04
N GLN A 48 11.74 2.13 -5.09
CA GLN A 48 11.65 0.67 -5.18
C GLN A 48 12.22 0.06 -3.89
N VAL A 49 11.54 -0.95 -3.34
CA VAL A 49 11.94 -1.62 -2.09
C VAL A 49 11.75 -3.12 -2.20
N LYS A 50 12.60 -3.92 -1.55
CA LYS A 50 12.42 -5.38 -1.48
C LYS A 50 11.62 -5.75 -0.25
N ASN A 51 10.66 -6.65 -0.39
CA ASN A 51 9.93 -7.22 0.73
C ASN A 51 9.61 -8.69 0.46
N PRO A 52 10.18 -9.65 1.21
CA PRO A 52 9.85 -11.06 1.05
C PRO A 52 8.37 -11.35 1.29
N ALA A 53 7.91 -12.47 0.74
CA ALA A 53 6.54 -12.94 0.90
C ALA A 53 6.18 -13.14 2.39
N GLY A 54 5.01 -12.65 2.80
CA GLY A 54 4.53 -12.76 4.18
C GLY A 54 5.31 -11.97 5.23
N GLU A 55 6.18 -11.02 4.85
CA GLU A 55 6.95 -10.21 5.79
C GLU A 55 6.53 -8.74 5.84
N ILE A 56 6.68 -8.12 7.02
CA ILE A 56 6.76 -6.66 7.18
C ILE A 56 8.23 -6.34 7.45
N SER A 57 9.04 -6.25 6.40
CA SER A 57 10.48 -6.03 6.55
C SER A 57 10.80 -4.62 7.06
N SER A 58 11.98 -4.48 7.68
CA SER A 58 12.52 -3.17 8.07
C SER A 58 12.75 -2.25 6.86
N GLN A 59 13.06 -2.82 5.70
CA GLN A 59 13.21 -2.09 4.45
C GLN A 59 11.87 -1.54 3.97
N LEU A 60 10.82 -2.37 3.95
CA LEU A 60 9.47 -1.94 3.59
C LEU A 60 8.98 -0.81 4.51
N THR A 61 9.11 -0.98 5.83
CA THR A 61 8.66 0.05 6.79
C THR A 61 9.42 1.36 6.64
N ALA A 62 10.74 1.32 6.43
CA ALA A 62 11.54 2.51 6.15
C ALA A 62 11.12 3.20 4.84
N ALA A 63 10.92 2.43 3.77
CA ALA A 63 10.49 2.94 2.47
C ALA A 63 9.12 3.61 2.55
N LEU A 64 8.15 3.00 3.25
CA LEU A 64 6.82 3.57 3.44
C LEU A 64 6.87 4.86 4.25
N LYS A 65 7.70 4.92 5.30
CA LYS A 65 7.91 6.15 6.09
C LYS A 65 8.49 7.27 5.24
N ILE A 66 9.55 7.00 4.49
CA ILE A 66 10.17 7.97 3.57
C ILE A 66 9.14 8.45 2.55
N SER A 67 8.34 7.54 2.01
CA SER A 67 7.33 7.87 0.98
C SER A 67 6.25 8.79 1.52
N LEU A 68 5.80 8.58 2.76
CA LEU A 68 4.85 9.47 3.43
C LEU A 68 5.44 10.85 3.73
N GLU A 69 6.70 10.91 4.17
CA GLU A 69 7.39 12.17 4.49
C GLU A 69 7.70 13.00 3.24
N GLN A 70 8.20 12.35 2.18
CA GLN A 70 8.56 12.99 0.91
C GLN A 70 7.36 13.16 -0.05
N LYS A 71 6.18 12.65 0.34
CA LYS A 71 4.96 12.66 -0.49
C LYS A 71 5.18 12.02 -1.86
N PHE A 72 5.85 10.87 -1.87
CA PHE A 72 6.00 10.05 -3.07
C PHE A 72 4.64 9.47 -3.47
N LEU A 73 4.38 9.49 -4.77
CA LEU A 73 3.11 9.04 -5.32
C LEU A 73 3.10 7.53 -5.54
N HIS A 74 4.24 6.93 -5.89
CA HIS A 74 4.33 5.50 -6.23
C HIS A 74 5.55 4.82 -5.60
N VAL A 75 5.29 3.70 -4.93
CA VAL A 75 6.29 2.78 -4.41
C VAL A 75 6.10 1.42 -5.07
N GLU A 76 7.18 0.89 -5.63
CA GLU A 76 7.24 -0.47 -6.13
C GLU A 76 7.87 -1.39 -5.06
N VAL A 77 7.21 -2.50 -4.79
CA VAL A 77 7.69 -3.56 -3.92
C VAL A 77 8.14 -4.72 -4.80
N ILE A 78 9.43 -5.03 -4.75
CA ILE A 78 9.97 -6.28 -5.31
C ILE A 78 9.70 -7.39 -4.28
N GLY A 79 8.67 -8.19 -4.54
CA GLY A 79 8.20 -9.26 -3.65
C GLY A 79 6.71 -9.10 -3.38
N GLU A 80 6.25 -9.19 -2.12
CA GLU A 80 4.83 -9.02 -1.79
C GLU A 80 4.57 -7.67 -1.10
N GLU A 81 3.56 -6.94 -1.57
CA GLU A 81 3.07 -5.67 -1.04
C GLU A 81 1.89 -5.82 -0.06
N ASP A 82 1.24 -7.00 0.00
CA ASP A 82 0.03 -7.27 0.80
C ASP A 82 0.10 -6.72 2.24
N LEU A 83 1.20 -6.98 2.96
CA LEU A 83 1.37 -6.54 4.34
C LEU A 83 1.76 -5.06 4.49
N ALA A 84 2.01 -4.34 3.39
CA ALA A 84 2.24 -2.90 3.43
C ALA A 84 1.03 -2.14 4.01
N ALA A 85 -0.19 -2.62 3.76
CA ALA A 85 -1.40 -2.04 4.35
C ALA A 85 -1.35 -2.08 5.89
N VAL A 86 -0.88 -3.18 6.49
CA VAL A 86 -0.74 -3.34 7.94
C VAL A 86 0.34 -2.39 8.49
N ALA A 87 1.49 -2.32 7.82
CA ALA A 87 2.55 -1.39 8.19
C ALA A 87 2.08 0.07 8.13
N LEU A 88 1.34 0.43 7.07
CA LEU A 88 0.79 1.76 6.87
C LEU A 88 -0.23 2.16 7.93
N VAL A 89 -0.98 1.20 8.51
CA VAL A 89 -1.87 1.51 9.65
C VAL A 89 -1.08 2.15 10.79
N LEU A 90 0.13 1.65 11.06
CA LEU A 90 0.97 2.18 12.13
C LEU A 90 1.70 3.47 11.73
N LEU A 91 2.17 3.55 10.49
CA LEU A 91 3.04 4.63 10.00
C LEU A 91 2.28 5.89 9.55
N ALA A 92 1.11 5.74 8.93
CA ALA A 92 0.35 6.85 8.38
C ALA A 92 -0.22 7.76 9.49
N PRO A 93 -0.42 9.07 9.23
CA PRO A 93 -1.08 9.96 10.18
C PRO A 93 -2.53 9.50 10.44
N LEU A 94 -3.11 9.93 11.56
CA LEU A 94 -4.54 9.70 11.85
C LEU A 94 -5.41 10.23 10.72
N GLU A 95 -6.61 9.67 10.60
CA GLU A 95 -7.61 10.00 9.56
C GLU A 95 -7.17 9.70 8.12
N SER A 96 -5.96 9.16 7.91
CA SER A 96 -5.54 8.59 6.63
C SER A 96 -6.48 7.47 6.21
N ARG A 97 -6.59 7.26 4.90
CA ARG A 97 -7.46 6.23 4.32
C ARG A 97 -6.59 5.25 3.57
N ILE A 98 -6.61 3.98 3.94
CA ILE A 98 -5.94 2.91 3.19
C ILE A 98 -7.00 2.17 2.39
N TYR A 99 -6.72 1.95 1.11
CA TYR A 99 -7.56 1.21 0.18
C TYR A 99 -6.80 0.00 -0.33
N TYR A 100 -7.38 -1.18 -0.19
CA TYR A 100 -6.76 -2.42 -0.64
C TYR A 100 -7.80 -3.40 -1.17
N GLY A 101 -7.34 -4.36 -1.98
CA GLY A 101 -8.18 -5.40 -2.54
C GLY A 101 -8.36 -6.53 -1.54
N GLN A 102 -9.59 -7.00 -1.35
CA GLN A 102 -9.88 -8.20 -0.59
C GLN A 102 -10.65 -9.18 -1.49
N PRO A 103 -10.22 -10.46 -1.57
CA PRO A 103 -10.97 -11.50 -2.24
C PRO A 103 -12.44 -11.49 -1.80
N GLU A 104 -13.35 -11.60 -2.77
CA GLU A 104 -14.82 -11.61 -2.61
C GLU A 104 -15.48 -10.33 -2.06
N LYS A 105 -14.73 -9.46 -1.39
CA LYS A 105 -15.25 -8.18 -0.84
C LYS A 105 -14.98 -6.98 -1.75
N GLY A 106 -14.04 -7.12 -2.70
CA GLY A 106 -13.66 -6.04 -3.60
C GLY A 106 -12.74 -5.02 -2.94
N LEU A 107 -12.93 -3.75 -3.25
CA LEU A 107 -12.10 -2.68 -2.70
C LEU A 107 -12.55 -2.33 -1.27
N VAL A 108 -11.66 -2.51 -0.30
CA VAL A 108 -11.90 -2.21 1.11
C VAL A 108 -11.25 -0.87 1.46
N LYS A 109 -11.92 -0.09 2.30
CA LYS A 109 -11.40 1.16 2.87
C LYS A 109 -11.21 1.01 4.38
N ILE A 110 -10.04 1.38 4.87
CA ILE A 110 -9.72 1.52 6.28
C ILE A 110 -9.47 3.00 6.57
N VAL A 111 -9.96 3.50 7.71
CA VAL A 111 -9.62 4.83 8.24
C VAL A 111 -8.73 4.65 9.45
N ILE A 112 -7.61 5.39 9.49
CA ILE A 112 -6.65 5.29 10.59
C ILE A 112 -7.19 6.05 11.81
N THR A 113 -7.37 5.31 12.90
CA THR A 113 -7.73 5.82 14.23
C THR A 113 -6.71 5.34 15.26
N GLU A 114 -6.68 5.97 16.44
CA GLU A 114 -5.82 5.50 17.54
C GLU A 114 -6.17 4.07 17.93
N ASP A 115 -7.46 3.76 18.14
CA ASP A 115 -7.93 2.40 18.46
C ASP A 115 -7.45 1.36 17.44
N LEU A 116 -7.47 1.70 16.15
CA LEU A 116 -7.01 0.80 15.11
C LEU A 116 -5.48 0.59 15.20
N LYS A 117 -4.72 1.65 15.45
CA LYS A 117 -3.27 1.54 15.66
C LYS A 117 -2.94 0.67 16.86
N GLU A 118 -3.64 0.85 17.97
CA GLU A 118 -3.47 0.03 19.17
C GLU A 118 -3.80 -1.45 18.90
N LYS A 119 -4.91 -1.71 18.21
CA LYS A 119 -5.31 -3.08 17.83
C LYS A 119 -4.25 -3.75 16.96
N ILE A 120 -3.72 -3.07 15.94
CA ILE A 120 -2.67 -3.64 15.08
C ILE A 120 -1.37 -3.85 15.87
N LYS A 121 -0.98 -2.93 16.76
CA LYS A 121 0.19 -3.11 17.62
C LYS A 121 0.07 -4.38 18.47
N GLN A 122 -1.10 -4.65 19.06
CA GLN A 122 -1.34 -5.85 19.85
C GLN A 122 -1.22 -7.13 19.01
N ILE A 123 -1.79 -7.13 17.80
CA ILE A 123 -1.71 -8.28 16.88
C ILE A 123 -0.26 -8.60 16.50
N LEU A 124 0.56 -7.58 16.24
CA LEU A 124 1.96 -7.78 15.84
C LEU A 124 2.91 -8.14 16.99
N GLN A 125 2.48 -8.00 18.24
CA GLN A 125 3.24 -8.40 19.43
C GLN A 125 2.96 -9.84 19.87
N THR A 126 2.14 -10.57 19.12
CA THR A 126 1.75 -11.97 19.38
C THR A 126 2.63 -12.92 18.58
#